data_AF-A0A812GTL6-F1
#
_entry.id   AF-A0A812GTL6-F1
#
_cell.length_a   1.000
_cell.length_b   1.000
_cell.length_c   1.000
_cell.angle_alpha   90.00
_cell.angle_beta   90.00
_cell.angle_gamma   90.00
#
_symmetry.space_group_name_H-M   'P 1'
#
loop_
_entity.id
_entity.type
_entity.pdbx_description
1 polymer ?
#
loop_
_entity_poly.entity_id
_entity_poly.type
_entity_poly.pdbx_seq_one_letter_code
_entity_poly.pdbx_strand_id
1 'polypeptide(L)'
;MRKPANLPFSKWRLFANAFATGTVPQGLNCVDIKTRLNTNRWPLYSGIAATIALLAGLGMFYQQQQDTISKLNLALAEKDQTIELAEQLLNTLPEDTKALIDNKQGLHPVIEAGFLRLYKPHLLGEFESKIDDVLNSDVTTYPNYDQIESILQQAKVYYPDSHKIEVLALDIQSSKHSTLLSIARQINSHLEKSVYAQVEGEKSIYDLKSELHEIHQDYPFTPSSLASEVFGQHLNEALQLRDAAALVTLIKVGNTFFAESEEHQENLAFSNAMKDAVLEMKLYETAKESTNPLAFPSDAARLLYQEEFEGLHYRLKQARTTVNLDKLVKDIDAFAENFPPGFQDINDLRFQTADKYLQFSDILLNKRKSKSARRAMKKANELLKRVETEAEQS
;
A
#
# COMPACT_ATOMS: atom_id res chain seq x y z
N MET A 1 -21.70 -105.84 -31.29
CA MET A 1 -20.50 -106.71 -31.42
C MET A 1 -19.24 -105.93 -31.02
N ARG A 2 -18.38 -106.50 -30.16
CA ARG A 2 -17.11 -105.87 -29.76
C ARG A 2 -16.04 -106.08 -30.83
N LYS A 3 -15.26 -105.03 -31.08
CA LYS A 3 -14.12 -105.04 -32.00
C LYS A 3 -13.00 -105.96 -31.46
N PRO A 4 -12.43 -106.87 -32.25
CA PRO A 4 -11.26 -107.65 -31.86
C PRO A 4 -10.03 -106.75 -31.66
N ALA A 5 -9.23 -107.03 -30.63
CA ALA A 5 -8.12 -106.18 -30.19
C ALA A 5 -7.07 -105.92 -31.29
N ASN A 6 -6.82 -106.90 -32.16
CA ASN A 6 -5.71 -106.89 -33.13
C ASN A 6 -6.07 -106.30 -34.50
N LEU A 7 -7.19 -105.59 -34.64
CA LEU A 7 -7.61 -104.98 -35.90
C LEU A 7 -7.77 -103.45 -35.73
N PRO A 8 -7.32 -102.58 -36.66
CA PRO A 8 -7.56 -101.14 -36.56
C PRO A 8 -9.05 -100.79 -36.67
N PHE A 9 -9.52 -99.76 -35.97
CA PHE A 9 -10.95 -99.38 -35.97
C PHE A 9 -11.45 -99.05 -37.40
N SER A 10 -10.60 -98.43 -38.22
CA SER A 10 -10.90 -98.12 -39.63
C SER A 10 -11.14 -99.36 -40.48
N LYS A 11 -10.42 -100.46 -40.24
CA LYS A 11 -10.55 -101.73 -40.98
C LYS A 11 -11.69 -102.60 -40.42
N TRP A 12 -12.00 -102.48 -39.13
CA TRP A 12 -13.10 -103.21 -38.49
C TRP A 12 -14.46 -102.83 -39.04
N ARG A 13 -14.66 -101.56 -39.42
CA ARG A 13 -15.93 -101.09 -40.03
C ARG A 13 -16.33 -101.86 -41.29
N LEU A 14 -15.36 -102.38 -42.07
CA LEU A 14 -15.64 -103.17 -43.28
C LEU A 14 -16.32 -104.50 -42.94
N PHE A 15 -15.96 -105.11 -41.81
CA PHE A 15 -16.47 -106.41 -41.37
C PHE A 15 -17.66 -106.29 -40.43
N ALA A 16 -17.73 -105.21 -39.65
CA ALA A 16 -18.80 -104.98 -38.68
C ALA A 16 -20.19 -105.03 -39.34
N ASN A 17 -20.34 -104.50 -40.56
CA ASN A 17 -21.63 -104.49 -41.26
C ASN A 17 -22.03 -105.88 -41.79
N ALA A 18 -21.07 -106.67 -42.30
CA ALA A 18 -21.33 -108.02 -42.80
C ALA A 18 -21.67 -109.00 -41.66
N PHE A 19 -20.98 -108.90 -40.52
CA PHE A 19 -21.30 -109.71 -39.34
C PHE A 19 -22.57 -109.29 -38.62
N ALA A 20 -22.98 -108.03 -38.72
CA ALA A 20 -24.22 -107.55 -38.11
C ALA A 20 -25.48 -107.96 -38.89
N THR A 21 -25.41 -108.09 -40.22
CA THR A 21 -26.58 -108.32 -41.08
C THR A 21 -26.71 -109.75 -41.60
N GLY A 22 -25.73 -110.62 -41.37
CA GLY A 22 -25.76 -112.04 -41.73
C GLY A 22 -25.72 -112.33 -43.24
N THR A 23 -25.74 -111.29 -44.08
CA THR A 23 -25.67 -111.37 -45.53
C THR A 23 -24.43 -110.66 -46.04
N VAL A 24 -23.62 -111.33 -46.86
CA VAL A 24 -22.45 -110.72 -47.50
C VAL A 24 -22.94 -109.73 -48.57
N PRO A 25 -22.60 -108.43 -48.48
CA PRO A 25 -23.07 -107.43 -49.45
C PRO A 25 -22.64 -107.79 -50.87
N GLN A 26 -23.58 -107.83 -51.83
CA GLN A 26 -23.28 -108.08 -53.24
C GLN A 26 -22.31 -107.03 -53.76
N GLY A 27 -21.11 -107.48 -54.17
CA GLY A 27 -20.00 -106.61 -54.58
C GLY A 27 -18.76 -106.69 -53.68
N LEU A 28 -18.80 -107.38 -52.54
CA LEU A 28 -17.57 -107.75 -51.80
C LEU A 28 -16.87 -108.92 -52.51
N ASN A 29 -15.99 -108.59 -53.46
CA ASN A 29 -15.06 -109.56 -54.04
C ASN A 29 -13.82 -109.69 -53.13
N CYS A 30 -13.23 -110.89 -53.03
CA CYS A 30 -12.03 -111.17 -52.24
C CYS A 30 -10.86 -110.24 -52.57
N VAL A 31 -10.79 -109.76 -53.82
CA VAL A 31 -9.78 -108.82 -54.31
C VAL A 31 -9.93 -107.44 -53.67
N ASP A 32 -11.16 -106.94 -53.52
CA ASP A 32 -11.44 -105.61 -52.95
C ASP A 32 -11.25 -105.54 -51.44
N ILE A 33 -11.53 -106.65 -50.76
CA ILE A 33 -11.25 -106.79 -49.33
C ILE A 33 -9.74 -106.75 -49.09
N LYS A 34 -8.96 -107.45 -49.92
CA LYS A 34 -7.50 -107.49 -49.83
C LYS A 34 -6.89 -106.11 -50.07
N THR A 35 -7.33 -105.37 -51.09
CA THR A 35 -6.81 -104.01 -51.38
C THR A 35 -7.13 -103.03 -50.26
N ARG A 36 -8.37 -103.01 -49.74
CA ARG A 36 -8.76 -102.10 -48.66
C ARG A 36 -8.11 -102.42 -47.31
N LEU A 37 -7.82 -103.70 -47.04
CA LEU A 37 -7.05 -104.09 -45.86
C LEU A 37 -5.57 -103.71 -45.96
N ASN A 38 -4.99 -103.65 -47.16
CA ASN A 38 -3.57 -103.37 -47.35
C ASN A 38 -3.23 -101.88 -47.58
N THR A 39 -4.20 -101.01 -47.83
CA THR A 39 -3.92 -99.56 -47.96
C THR A 39 -3.79 -98.89 -46.59
N ASN A 40 -2.60 -98.36 -46.27
CA ASN A 40 -2.34 -97.62 -45.03
C ASN A 40 -2.39 -96.09 -45.27
N ARG A 41 -3.39 -95.40 -44.69
CA ARG A 41 -3.59 -93.93 -44.84
C ARG A 41 -2.98 -93.08 -43.72
N TRP A 42 -2.31 -93.68 -42.75
CA TRP A 42 -1.58 -92.99 -41.68
C TRP A 42 -0.55 -91.94 -42.13
N PRO A 43 0.26 -92.16 -43.19
CA PRO A 43 1.29 -91.17 -43.58
C PRO A 43 0.69 -89.84 -44.08
N LEU A 44 -0.55 -89.87 -44.57
CA LEU A 44 -1.25 -88.68 -45.08
C LEU A 44 -1.69 -87.74 -43.96
N TYR A 45 -2.18 -88.28 -42.84
CA TYR A 45 -2.62 -87.47 -41.70
C TYR A 45 -1.45 -86.95 -40.86
N SER A 46 -0.37 -87.72 -40.71
CA SER A 46 0.83 -87.25 -40.01
C SER A 46 1.53 -86.10 -40.74
N GLY A 47 1.52 -86.11 -42.08
CA GLY A 47 2.08 -85.03 -42.88
C GLY A 47 1.37 -83.69 -42.68
N ILE A 48 0.03 -83.72 -42.61
CA ILE A 48 -0.81 -82.52 -42.39
C ILE A 48 -0.63 -81.96 -40.98
N ALA A 49 -0.62 -82.82 -39.96
CA ALA A 49 -0.42 -82.39 -38.58
C ALA A 49 0.97 -81.76 -38.36
N ALA A 50 2.02 -82.33 -38.97
CA ALA A 50 3.37 -81.79 -38.91
C ALA A 50 3.49 -80.43 -39.60
N THR A 51 2.81 -80.22 -40.73
CA THR A 51 2.81 -78.93 -41.43
C THR A 51 2.09 -77.83 -40.65
N ILE A 52 0.95 -78.14 -40.02
CA ILE A 52 0.23 -77.18 -39.17
C ILE A 52 1.06 -76.79 -37.95
N ALA A 53 1.74 -77.76 -37.30
CA ALA A 53 2.61 -77.48 -36.16
C ALA A 53 3.82 -76.60 -36.55
N LEU A 54 4.41 -76.84 -37.72
CA LEU A 54 5.48 -76.00 -38.28
C LEU A 54 5.00 -74.57 -38.55
N LEU A 55 3.84 -74.41 -39.19
CA LEU A 55 3.27 -73.09 -39.48
C LEU A 55 2.89 -72.32 -38.21
N ALA A 56 2.35 -73.00 -37.20
CA ALA A 56 2.06 -72.39 -35.90
C ALA A 56 3.35 -71.96 -35.17
N GLY A 57 4.39 -72.78 -35.21
CA GLY A 57 5.71 -72.45 -34.64
C GLY A 57 6.37 -71.25 -35.33
N LEU A 58 6.29 -71.18 -36.67
CA LEU A 58 6.76 -70.03 -37.44
C LEU A 58 5.94 -68.76 -37.14
N GLY A 59 4.63 -68.89 -36.98
CA GLY A 59 3.75 -67.77 -36.60
C GLY A 59 4.06 -67.21 -35.22
N MET A 60 4.24 -68.07 -34.20
CA MET A 60 4.64 -67.64 -32.86
C MET A 60 6.02 -66.99 -32.84
N PHE A 61 6.99 -67.55 -33.59
CA PHE A 61 8.33 -66.98 -33.71
C PHE A 61 8.31 -65.59 -34.37
N TYR A 62 7.51 -65.43 -35.43
CA TYR A 62 7.34 -64.14 -36.10
C TYR A 62 6.67 -63.10 -35.19
N GLN A 63 5.64 -63.50 -34.44
CA GLN A 63 4.96 -62.63 -33.48
C GLN A 63 5.89 -62.19 -32.35
N GLN A 64 6.71 -63.10 -31.81
CA GLN A 64 7.70 -62.76 -30.78
C GLN A 64 8.79 -61.80 -31.31
N GLN A 65 9.21 -61.94 -32.57
CA GLN A 65 10.10 -60.96 -33.19
C GLN A 65 9.42 -59.58 -33.32
N GLN A 66 8.16 -59.55 -33.75
CA GLN A 66 7.42 -58.30 -33.89
C GLN A 66 7.28 -57.56 -32.55
N ASP A 67 7.01 -58.29 -31.46
CA ASP A 67 6.94 -57.73 -30.11
C ASP A 67 8.30 -57.23 -29.59
N THR A 68 9.39 -57.85 -30.03
CA THR A 68 10.75 -57.41 -29.67
C THR A 68 11.13 -56.15 -30.45
N ILE A 69 10.80 -56.11 -31.74
CA ILE A 69 11.03 -54.94 -32.61
C ILE A 69 10.21 -53.74 -32.13
N SER A 70 8.94 -53.94 -31.75
CA SER A 70 8.10 -52.84 -31.23
C SER A 70 8.66 -52.27 -29.92
N LYS A 71 9.14 -53.11 -29.01
CA LYS A 71 9.83 -52.68 -27.78
C LYS A 71 11.13 -51.93 -28.06
N LEU A 72 11.93 -52.41 -29.01
CA LEU A 72 13.16 -51.74 -29.43
C LEU A 72 12.89 -50.38 -30.09
N ASN A 73 11.84 -50.28 -30.92
CA ASN A 73 11.43 -49.02 -31.53
C ASN A 73 10.91 -48.01 -30.49
N LEU A 74 10.17 -48.47 -29.48
CA LEU A 74 9.74 -47.62 -28.35
C LEU A 74 10.95 -47.13 -27.55
N ALA A 75 11.91 -48.01 -27.27
CA ALA A 75 13.14 -47.63 -26.58
C ALA A 75 14.01 -46.68 -27.42
N LEU A 76 14.07 -46.86 -28.74
CA LEU A 76 14.76 -45.94 -29.66
C LEU A 76 14.07 -44.58 -29.69
N ALA A 77 12.75 -44.53 -29.80
CA ALA A 77 12.00 -43.28 -29.78
C ALA A 77 12.20 -42.52 -28.45
N GLU A 78 12.22 -43.24 -27.32
CA GLU A 78 12.54 -42.65 -26.01
C GLU A 78 13.97 -42.09 -25.99
N LYS A 79 14.95 -42.80 -26.57
CA LYS A 79 16.34 -42.33 -26.65
C LYS A 79 16.50 -41.13 -27.58
N ASP A 80 15.88 -41.15 -28.75
CA ASP A 80 15.90 -40.03 -29.70
C ASP A 80 15.30 -38.78 -29.06
N GLN A 81 14.19 -38.92 -28.34
CA GLN A 81 13.58 -37.82 -27.60
C GLN A 81 14.53 -37.27 -26.51
N THR A 82 15.27 -38.13 -25.80
CA THR A 82 16.26 -37.66 -24.81
C THR A 82 17.45 -36.96 -25.45
N ILE A 83 17.88 -37.39 -26.64
CA ILE A 83 18.98 -36.76 -27.39
C ILE A 83 18.53 -35.40 -27.91
N GLU A 84 17.33 -35.31 -28.49
CA GLU A 84 16.78 -34.05 -28.99
C GLU A 84 16.61 -33.03 -27.85
N LEU A 85 16.11 -33.45 -26.69
CA LEU A 85 16.05 -32.59 -25.49
C LEU A 85 17.45 -32.16 -25.02
N ALA A 86 18.44 -33.04 -25.07
CA ALA A 86 19.82 -32.70 -24.69
C ALA A 86 20.46 -31.72 -25.68
N GLU A 87 20.24 -31.89 -26.98
CA GLU A 87 20.68 -30.95 -28.03
C GLU A 87 19.99 -29.60 -27.89
N GLN A 88 18.69 -29.57 -27.61
CA GLN A 88 17.96 -28.33 -27.33
C GLN A 88 18.55 -27.60 -26.12
N LEU A 89 18.89 -28.31 -25.04
CA LEU A 89 19.53 -27.73 -23.85
C LEU A 89 20.96 -27.24 -24.15
N LEU A 90 21.74 -27.98 -24.94
CA LEU A 90 23.11 -27.58 -25.30
C LEU A 90 23.15 -26.33 -26.19
N ASN A 91 22.12 -26.13 -27.01
CA ASN A 91 22.02 -25.02 -27.95
C ASN A 91 21.29 -23.79 -27.37
N THR A 92 20.88 -23.80 -26.10
CA THR A 92 20.21 -22.64 -25.48
C THR A 92 21.17 -21.45 -25.42
N LEU A 93 20.75 -20.31 -25.96
CA LEU A 93 21.49 -19.06 -25.86
C LEU A 93 21.35 -18.47 -24.45
N PRO A 94 22.33 -17.65 -23.98
CA PRO A 94 22.26 -16.98 -22.69
C PRO A 94 20.95 -16.21 -22.44
N GLU A 95 20.41 -15.59 -23.49
CA GLU A 95 19.20 -14.75 -23.44
C GLU A 95 17.92 -15.57 -23.15
N ASP A 96 17.87 -16.82 -23.61
CA ASP A 96 16.73 -17.71 -23.45
C ASP A 96 16.75 -18.47 -22.10
N THR A 97 17.85 -18.38 -21.34
CA THR A 97 18.06 -19.17 -20.12
C THR A 97 17.04 -18.85 -19.03
N LYS A 98 16.70 -17.57 -18.84
CA LYS A 98 15.71 -17.16 -17.84
C LYS A 98 14.32 -17.71 -18.18
N ALA A 99 13.88 -17.55 -19.43
CA ALA A 99 12.62 -18.10 -19.90
C ALA A 99 12.58 -19.63 -19.80
N LEU A 100 13.70 -20.31 -20.01
CA LEU A 100 13.82 -21.76 -19.89
C LEU A 100 13.70 -22.24 -18.42
N ILE A 101 14.27 -21.49 -17.48
CA ILE A 101 14.18 -21.76 -16.04
C ILE A 101 12.77 -21.48 -15.52
N ASP A 102 12.17 -20.34 -15.92
CA ASP A 102 10.86 -19.91 -15.42
C ASP A 102 9.68 -20.75 -15.95
N ASN A 103 9.80 -21.32 -17.16
CA ASN A 103 8.66 -21.84 -17.92
C ASN A 103 8.54 -23.38 -17.92
N LYS A 104 9.38 -24.14 -17.20
CA LYS A 104 9.36 -25.61 -17.26
C LYS A 104 9.10 -26.32 -15.92
N GLN A 105 7.91 -26.91 -15.83
CA GLN A 105 7.68 -28.14 -15.06
C GLN A 105 8.54 -29.27 -15.64
N GLY A 106 9.59 -29.69 -14.92
CA GLY A 106 10.35 -30.90 -15.23
C GLY A 106 11.81 -30.71 -15.65
N LEU A 107 12.39 -29.51 -15.56
CA LEU A 107 13.85 -29.37 -15.65
C LEU A 107 14.48 -30.03 -14.41
N HIS A 108 15.49 -30.88 -14.63
CA HIS A 108 16.18 -31.52 -13.51
C HIS A 108 16.98 -30.46 -12.72
N PRO A 109 16.91 -30.41 -11.37
CA PRO A 109 17.54 -29.35 -10.56
C PRO A 109 19.04 -29.15 -10.80
N VAL A 110 19.74 -30.23 -11.16
CA VAL A 110 21.18 -30.16 -11.49
C VAL A 110 21.45 -29.42 -12.79
N ILE A 111 20.57 -29.57 -13.78
CA ILE A 111 20.69 -28.90 -15.08
C ILE A 111 20.40 -27.40 -14.90
N GLU A 112 19.36 -27.07 -14.14
CA GLU A 112 19.04 -25.70 -13.73
C GLU A 112 20.23 -25.03 -13.02
N ALA A 113 20.80 -25.68 -12.01
CA ALA A 113 21.98 -25.19 -11.30
C ALA A 113 23.21 -25.03 -12.23
N GLY A 114 23.35 -25.91 -13.23
CA GLY A 114 24.38 -25.83 -14.26
C GLY A 114 24.24 -24.57 -15.13
N PHE A 115 23.02 -24.29 -15.60
CA PHE A 115 22.71 -23.08 -16.37
C PHE A 115 22.89 -21.80 -15.56
N LEU A 116 22.38 -21.78 -14.33
CA LEU A 116 22.57 -20.66 -13.41
C LEU A 116 24.05 -20.40 -13.12
N ARG A 117 24.87 -21.44 -13.03
CA ARG A 117 26.32 -21.27 -12.85
C ARG A 117 27.02 -20.78 -14.12
N LEU A 118 26.68 -21.34 -15.28
CA LEU A 118 27.33 -21.03 -16.56
C LEU A 118 27.04 -19.59 -17.00
N TYR A 119 25.77 -19.17 -16.90
CA TYR A 119 25.31 -17.86 -17.38
C TYR A 119 25.17 -16.81 -16.27
N LYS A 120 25.71 -17.08 -15.09
CA LYS A 120 25.80 -16.13 -13.97
C LYS A 120 26.23 -14.71 -14.37
N PRO A 121 27.31 -14.48 -15.14
CA PRO A 121 27.70 -13.12 -15.48
C PRO A 121 26.69 -12.41 -16.39
N HIS A 122 25.99 -13.15 -17.26
CA HIS A 122 24.99 -12.59 -18.16
C HIS A 122 23.70 -12.23 -17.41
N LEU A 123 23.16 -13.16 -16.62
CA LEU A 123 21.94 -12.92 -15.84
C LEU A 123 22.12 -11.80 -14.81
N LEU A 124 23.27 -11.75 -14.11
CA LEU A 124 23.56 -10.64 -13.21
C LEU A 124 23.72 -9.31 -13.98
N GLY A 125 24.36 -9.33 -15.15
CA GLY A 125 24.48 -8.16 -16.02
C GLY A 125 23.14 -7.62 -16.52
N GLU A 126 22.16 -8.49 -16.80
CA GLU A 126 20.80 -8.09 -17.19
C GLU A 126 20.08 -7.37 -16.03
N PHE A 127 20.20 -7.90 -14.81
CA PHE A 127 19.63 -7.24 -13.63
C PHE A 127 20.32 -5.91 -13.33
N GLU A 128 21.64 -5.83 -13.49
CA GLU A 128 22.40 -4.57 -13.36
C GLU A 128 21.97 -3.54 -14.39
N SER A 129 21.86 -3.91 -15.67
CA SER A 129 21.39 -3.01 -16.72
C SER A 129 20.00 -2.47 -16.40
N LYS A 130 19.09 -3.31 -15.90
CA LYS A 130 17.75 -2.89 -15.49
C LYS A 130 17.77 -1.91 -14.31
N ILE A 131 18.69 -2.11 -13.36
CA ILE A 131 18.88 -1.17 -12.25
C ILE A 131 19.45 0.16 -12.77
N ASP A 132 20.46 0.11 -13.64
CA ASP A 132 21.08 1.29 -14.24
C ASP A 132 20.09 2.09 -15.09
N ASP A 133 19.20 1.43 -15.83
CA ASP A 133 18.14 2.08 -16.61
C ASP A 133 17.16 2.85 -15.70
N VAL A 134 16.83 2.28 -14.54
CA VAL A 134 15.94 2.94 -13.55
C VAL A 134 16.68 4.10 -12.86
N LEU A 135 17.95 3.92 -12.51
CA LEU A 135 18.79 4.95 -11.89
C LEU A 135 18.98 6.17 -12.81
N ASN A 136 19.13 5.94 -14.11
CA ASN A 136 19.37 6.97 -15.11
C ASN A 136 18.10 7.45 -15.83
N SER A 137 16.92 7.08 -15.33
CA SER A 137 15.66 7.52 -15.95
C SER A 137 15.41 9.01 -15.67
N ASP A 138 15.28 9.83 -16.71
CA ASP A 138 15.02 11.28 -16.61
C ASP A 138 13.58 11.63 -16.16
N VAL A 139 12.79 10.62 -15.78
CA VAL A 139 11.34 10.79 -15.53
C VAL A 139 11.08 11.49 -14.18
N THR A 140 11.95 11.27 -13.19
CA THR A 140 11.78 11.76 -11.82
C THR A 140 13.08 12.40 -11.30
N THR A 141 12.97 13.34 -10.37
CA THR A 141 14.14 14.00 -9.74
C THR A 141 15.01 13.00 -8.97
N TYR A 142 14.41 11.94 -8.45
CA TYR A 142 15.07 10.87 -7.71
C TYR A 142 14.82 9.52 -8.37
N PRO A 143 15.75 8.56 -8.26
CA PRO A 143 15.53 7.21 -8.75
C PRO A 143 14.31 6.54 -8.09
N ASN A 144 13.61 5.70 -8.84
CA ASN A 144 12.55 4.86 -8.29
C ASN A 144 13.14 3.70 -7.48
N TYR A 145 13.43 3.95 -6.21
CA TYR A 145 14.06 2.98 -5.31
C TYR A 145 13.22 1.71 -5.12
N ASP A 146 11.89 1.81 -5.11
CA ASP A 146 11.00 0.65 -4.93
C ASP A 146 11.04 -0.28 -6.14
N GLN A 147 11.14 0.27 -7.35
CA GLN A 147 11.35 -0.52 -8.56
C GLN A 147 12.71 -1.23 -8.54
N ILE A 148 13.77 -0.55 -8.09
CA ILE A 148 15.11 -1.14 -7.93
C ILE A 148 15.10 -2.27 -6.90
N GLU A 149 14.45 -2.06 -5.75
CA GLU A 149 14.28 -3.09 -4.72
C GLU A 149 13.52 -4.31 -5.27
N SER A 150 12.47 -4.12 -6.07
CA SER A 150 11.76 -5.20 -6.74
C SER A 150 12.67 -5.99 -7.71
N ILE A 151 13.50 -5.30 -8.50
CA ILE A 151 14.46 -5.95 -9.41
C ILE A 151 15.49 -6.76 -8.62
N LEU A 152 16.00 -6.22 -7.51
CA LEU A 152 16.93 -6.93 -6.62
C LEU A 152 16.28 -8.17 -5.99
N GLN A 153 15.02 -8.10 -5.57
CA GLN A 153 14.29 -9.26 -5.06
C GLN A 153 14.12 -10.36 -6.12
N GLN A 154 13.82 -9.98 -7.36
CA GLN A 154 13.77 -10.94 -8.47
C GLN A 154 15.14 -11.60 -8.71
N ALA A 155 16.23 -10.84 -8.62
CA ALA A 155 17.58 -11.38 -8.76
C ALA A 155 17.94 -12.37 -7.63
N LYS A 156 17.48 -12.11 -6.38
CA LYS A 156 17.67 -12.99 -5.22
C LYS A 156 16.97 -14.34 -5.36
N VAL A 157 15.92 -14.46 -6.18
CA VAL A 157 15.27 -15.76 -6.50
C VAL A 157 16.24 -16.71 -7.20
N TYR A 158 17.04 -16.19 -8.14
CA TYR A 158 18.00 -17.00 -8.91
C TYR A 158 19.35 -17.15 -8.20
N TYR A 159 19.78 -16.11 -7.46
CA TYR A 159 21.08 -16.10 -6.77
C TYR A 159 20.98 -15.54 -5.34
N PRO A 160 20.44 -16.33 -4.39
CA PRO A 160 20.23 -15.88 -3.01
C PRO A 160 21.55 -15.50 -2.29
N ASP A 161 22.63 -16.25 -2.54
CA ASP A 161 23.93 -16.05 -1.88
C ASP A 161 24.92 -15.20 -2.71
N SER A 162 24.42 -14.43 -3.68
CA SER A 162 25.29 -13.60 -4.51
C SER A 162 25.79 -12.38 -3.74
N HIS A 163 27.07 -12.39 -3.39
CA HIS A 163 27.73 -11.21 -2.82
C HIS A 163 27.54 -9.94 -3.65
N LYS A 164 27.51 -10.06 -5.00
CA LYS A 164 27.31 -8.91 -5.90
C LYS A 164 25.92 -8.27 -5.72
N ILE A 165 24.87 -9.10 -5.63
CA ILE A 165 23.49 -8.61 -5.42
C ILE A 165 23.38 -7.96 -4.04
N GLU A 166 24.02 -8.55 -3.03
CA GLU A 166 23.98 -8.01 -1.67
C GLU A 166 24.70 -6.66 -1.56
N VAL A 167 25.88 -6.52 -2.18
CA VAL A 167 26.59 -5.23 -2.24
C VAL A 167 25.74 -4.18 -2.95
N LEU A 168 25.15 -4.52 -4.11
CA LEU A 168 24.25 -3.60 -4.83
C LEU A 168 23.03 -3.21 -3.98
N ALA A 169 22.41 -4.16 -3.28
CA ALA A 169 21.27 -3.87 -2.42
C ALA A 169 21.64 -2.91 -1.26
N LEU A 170 22.80 -3.11 -0.64
CA LEU A 170 23.31 -2.22 0.41
C LEU A 170 23.62 -0.82 -0.13
N ASP A 171 24.23 -0.73 -1.32
CA ASP A 171 24.54 0.55 -1.96
C ASP A 171 23.26 1.34 -2.29
N ILE A 172 22.24 0.66 -2.84
CA ILE A 172 20.93 1.26 -3.13
C ILE A 172 20.23 1.71 -1.85
N GLN A 173 20.23 0.89 -0.80
CA GLN A 173 19.63 1.23 0.48
C GLN A 173 20.34 2.44 1.12
N SER A 174 21.68 2.46 1.07
CA SER A 174 22.49 3.58 1.56
C SER A 174 22.23 4.86 0.76
N SER A 175 22.09 4.76 -0.56
CA SER A 175 21.71 5.86 -1.44
C SER A 175 20.31 6.41 -1.09
N LYS A 176 19.29 5.53 -0.98
CA LYS A 176 17.92 5.89 -0.56
C LYS A 176 17.93 6.65 0.76
N HIS A 177 18.62 6.08 1.76
CA HIS A 177 18.73 6.70 3.09
C HIS A 177 19.43 8.07 3.05
N SER A 178 20.52 8.18 2.29
CA SER A 178 21.27 9.43 2.14
C SER A 178 20.44 10.53 1.48
N THR A 179 19.65 10.17 0.45
CA THR A 179 18.72 11.08 -0.21
C THR A 179 17.62 11.56 0.74
N LEU A 180 16.96 10.64 1.45
CA LEU A 180 15.93 10.95 2.44
C LEU A 180 16.47 11.87 3.54
N LEU A 181 17.67 11.58 4.06
CA LEU A 181 18.32 12.39 5.08
C LEU A 181 18.69 13.78 4.56
N SER A 182 19.12 13.88 3.31
CA SER A 182 19.42 15.16 2.66
C SER A 182 18.17 16.03 2.57
N ILE A 183 17.05 15.47 2.08
CA ILE A 183 15.76 16.18 1.99
C ILE A 183 15.28 16.59 3.39
N ALA A 184 15.32 15.68 4.36
CA ALA A 184 14.92 15.99 5.74
C ALA A 184 15.78 17.12 6.35
N ARG A 185 17.09 17.14 6.10
CA ARG A 185 17.98 18.24 6.52
C ARG A 185 17.65 19.55 5.84
N GLN A 186 17.31 19.54 4.54
CA GLN A 186 16.88 20.74 3.84
C GLN A 186 15.59 21.29 4.45
N ILE A 187 14.57 20.45 4.65
CA ILE A 187 13.32 20.84 5.32
C ILE A 187 13.63 21.49 6.68
N ASN A 188 14.43 20.83 7.53
CA ASN A 188 14.82 21.40 8.83
C ASN A 188 15.57 22.73 8.70
N SER A 189 16.53 22.85 7.78
CA SER A 189 17.24 24.11 7.52
C SER A 189 16.28 25.25 7.13
N HIS A 190 15.24 24.97 6.33
CA HIS A 190 14.23 25.97 5.99
C HIS A 190 13.33 26.33 7.18
N LEU A 191 12.89 25.34 7.96
CA LEU A 191 12.07 25.56 9.15
C LEU A 191 12.84 26.36 10.22
N GLU A 192 14.11 26.03 10.47
CA GLU A 192 14.99 26.73 11.42
C GLU A 192 15.25 28.19 11.03
N LYS A 193 15.21 28.50 9.74
CA LYS A 193 15.38 29.87 9.21
C LYS A 193 14.06 30.63 9.05
N SER A 194 12.92 30.03 9.41
CA SER A 194 11.58 30.58 9.18
C SER A 194 11.28 30.87 7.71
N VAL A 195 11.91 30.16 6.77
CA VAL A 195 11.71 30.33 5.33
C VAL A 195 10.66 29.31 4.86
N TYR A 196 9.39 29.68 5.00
CA TYR A 196 8.26 28.80 4.68
C TYR A 196 7.73 28.94 3.24
N ALA A 197 7.99 30.08 2.61
CA ALA A 197 7.59 30.37 1.24
C ALA A 197 8.64 29.91 0.24
N GLN A 198 8.23 29.72 -1.00
CA GLN A 198 9.15 29.42 -2.09
C GLN A 198 10.06 30.62 -2.34
N VAL A 199 11.37 30.39 -2.25
CA VAL A 199 12.40 31.36 -2.62
C VAL A 199 12.78 31.11 -4.08
N GLU A 200 13.06 32.16 -4.84
CA GLU A 200 13.42 32.04 -6.25
C GLU A 200 14.68 31.16 -6.41
N GLY A 201 14.54 30.04 -7.13
CA GLY A 201 15.62 29.07 -7.33
C GLY A 201 15.71 27.95 -6.29
N GLU A 202 14.91 27.99 -5.22
CA GLU A 202 14.85 26.93 -4.19
C GLU A 202 13.46 26.27 -4.15
N LYS A 203 13.43 24.99 -3.77
CA LYS A 203 12.17 24.26 -3.56
C LYS A 203 11.52 24.69 -2.25
N SER A 204 10.19 24.70 -2.20
CA SER A 204 9.50 24.96 -0.94
C SER A 204 9.60 23.76 0.00
N ILE A 205 9.40 23.98 1.30
CA ILE A 205 9.31 22.89 2.29
C ILE A 205 8.19 21.88 1.96
N TYR A 206 7.14 22.32 1.27
CA TYR A 206 6.03 21.45 0.86
C TYR A 206 6.42 20.55 -0.31
N ASP A 207 7.17 21.07 -1.27
CA ASP A 207 7.70 20.29 -2.39
C ASP A 207 8.69 19.24 -1.88
N LEU A 208 9.59 19.63 -0.97
CA LEU A 208 10.52 18.71 -0.32
C LEU A 208 9.80 17.62 0.49
N LYS A 209 8.69 17.95 1.17
CA LYS A 209 7.86 16.96 1.86
C LYS A 209 7.19 15.99 0.88
N SER A 210 6.73 16.49 -0.27
CA SER A 210 6.17 15.65 -1.34
C SER A 210 7.21 14.68 -1.88
N GLU A 211 8.41 15.17 -2.17
CA GLU A 211 9.53 14.35 -2.67
C GLU A 211 9.95 13.26 -1.68
N LEU A 212 9.94 13.59 -0.38
CA LEU A 212 10.20 12.61 0.67
C LEU A 212 9.13 11.51 0.70
N HIS A 213 7.86 11.86 0.50
CA HIS A 213 6.74 10.90 0.41
C HIS A 213 6.79 10.07 -0.89
N GLU A 214 7.24 10.66 -2.01
CA GLU A 214 7.46 9.95 -3.28
C GLU A 214 8.55 8.88 -3.17
N ILE A 215 9.63 9.15 -2.42
CA ILE A 215 10.72 8.18 -2.20
C ILE A 215 10.33 7.11 -1.17
N HIS A 216 9.60 7.50 -0.13
CA HIS A 216 9.15 6.59 0.92
C HIS A 216 7.88 7.14 1.58
N GLN A 217 6.73 6.52 1.26
CA GLN A 217 5.40 7.00 1.69
C GLN A 217 5.30 7.23 3.20
N ASP A 218 5.79 6.28 3.99
CA ASP A 218 5.66 6.31 5.46
C ASP A 218 6.94 6.80 6.17
N TYR A 219 7.74 7.66 5.54
CA TYR A 219 8.97 8.13 6.18
C TYR A 219 8.65 9.00 7.41
N PRO A 220 9.13 8.66 8.61
CA PRO A 220 8.83 9.40 9.84
C PRO A 220 9.69 10.67 9.91
N PHE A 221 9.23 11.74 9.25
CA PHE A 221 9.87 13.05 9.36
C PHE A 221 9.44 13.75 10.65
N THR A 222 10.38 13.96 11.56
CA THR A 222 10.19 14.80 12.75
C THR A 222 11.05 16.07 12.63
N PRO A 223 10.46 17.27 12.77
CA PRO A 223 11.23 18.51 12.79
C PRO A 223 12.30 18.53 13.90
N SER A 224 13.37 19.28 13.68
CA SER A 224 14.41 19.48 14.69
C SER A 224 13.90 20.27 15.90
N SER A 225 14.57 20.14 17.05
CA SER A 225 14.26 20.93 18.25
C SER A 225 14.35 22.44 17.98
N LEU A 226 15.35 22.86 17.18
CA LEU A 226 15.52 24.26 16.81
C LEU A 226 14.38 24.76 15.91
N ALA A 227 13.95 23.94 14.94
CA ALA A 227 12.77 24.25 14.13
C ALA A 227 11.51 24.38 15.00
N SER A 228 11.34 23.51 16.00
CA SER A 228 10.25 23.57 16.99
C SER A 228 10.26 24.89 17.76
N GLU A 229 11.42 25.29 18.28
CA GLU A 229 11.58 26.52 19.06
C GLU A 229 11.30 27.77 18.21
N VAL A 230 11.92 27.86 17.04
CA VAL A 230 11.76 28.99 16.11
C VAL A 230 10.31 29.11 15.66
N PHE A 231 9.67 28.00 15.32
CA PHE A 231 8.25 27.97 14.97
C PHE A 231 7.37 28.49 16.11
N GLY A 232 7.57 27.98 17.33
CA GLY A 232 6.79 28.38 18.51
C GLY A 232 6.95 29.88 18.84
N GLN A 233 8.17 30.42 18.72
CA GLN A 233 8.43 31.85 18.92
C GLN A 233 7.66 32.71 17.90
N HIS A 234 7.76 32.40 16.62
CA HIS A 234 7.05 33.16 15.58
C HIS A 234 5.53 33.00 15.64
N LEU A 235 5.03 31.82 16.03
CA LEU A 235 3.60 31.59 16.23
C LEU A 235 3.08 32.47 17.37
N ASN A 236 3.77 32.49 18.51
CA ASN A 236 3.39 33.32 19.64
C ASN A 236 3.49 34.82 19.32
N GLU A 237 4.53 35.25 18.61
CA GLU A 237 4.66 36.64 18.17
C GLU A 237 3.51 37.03 17.21
N ALA A 238 3.18 36.17 16.24
CA ALA A 238 2.08 36.42 15.31
C ALA A 238 0.71 36.46 16.02
N LEU A 239 0.52 35.63 17.07
CA LEU A 239 -0.68 35.67 17.91
C LEU A 239 -0.77 36.99 18.70
N GLN A 240 0.33 37.42 19.32
CA GLN A 240 0.39 38.67 20.08
C GLN A 240 0.18 39.91 19.20
N LEU A 241 0.82 39.94 18.03
CA LEU A 241 0.70 41.03 17.07
C LEU A 241 -0.58 40.98 16.23
N ARG A 242 -1.33 39.87 16.31
CA ARG A 242 -2.53 39.60 15.50
C ARG A 242 -2.30 39.72 14.01
N ASP A 243 -1.11 39.32 13.56
CA ASP A 243 -0.76 39.36 12.15
C ASP A 243 -1.46 38.21 11.41
N ALA A 244 -2.61 38.54 10.83
CA ALA A 244 -3.43 37.60 10.06
C ALA A 244 -2.65 36.91 8.92
N ALA A 245 -1.73 37.61 8.26
CA ALA A 245 -0.97 37.06 7.14
C ALA A 245 0.09 36.06 7.63
N ALA A 246 0.80 36.41 8.70
CA ALA A 246 1.75 35.52 9.35
C ALA A 246 1.06 34.29 9.94
N LEU A 247 -0.07 34.46 10.64
CA LEU A 247 -0.83 33.37 11.25
C LEU A 247 -1.31 32.35 10.21
N VAL A 248 -1.83 32.79 9.05
CA VAL A 248 -2.24 31.86 7.98
C VAL A 248 -1.08 31.00 7.50
N THR A 249 0.10 31.60 7.34
CA THR A 249 1.31 30.89 6.90
C THR A 249 1.79 29.91 7.98
N LEU A 250 1.94 30.39 9.22
CA LEU A 250 2.43 29.59 10.34
C LEU A 250 1.48 28.45 10.70
N ILE A 251 0.16 28.64 10.60
CA ILE A 251 -0.82 27.57 10.83
C ILE A 251 -0.71 26.49 9.75
N LYS A 252 -0.53 26.87 8.48
CA LYS A 252 -0.32 25.90 7.41
C LYS A 252 0.94 25.07 7.66
N VAL A 253 2.04 25.71 8.08
CA VAL A 253 3.29 25.03 8.45
C VAL A 253 3.08 24.13 9.66
N GLY A 254 2.47 24.66 10.73
CA GLY A 254 2.16 23.97 11.97
C GLY A 254 1.36 22.68 11.75
N ASN A 255 0.24 22.77 11.04
CA ASN A 255 -0.60 21.63 10.72
C ASN A 255 0.09 20.60 9.79
N THR A 256 1.12 21.01 9.04
CA THR A 256 1.82 20.11 8.11
C THR A 256 3.01 19.40 8.76
N PHE A 257 3.78 20.09 9.60
CA PHE A 257 5.07 19.60 10.11
C PHE A 257 5.07 19.37 11.62
N PHE A 258 4.22 20.05 12.38
CA PHE A 258 4.22 20.05 13.84
C PHE A 258 2.92 19.49 14.45
N ALA A 259 2.01 18.94 13.64
CA ALA A 259 0.72 18.43 14.12
C ALA A 259 0.84 17.29 15.15
N GLU A 260 1.91 16.50 15.05
CA GLU A 260 2.20 15.40 15.98
C GLU A 260 3.07 15.84 17.17
N SER A 261 3.47 17.12 17.24
CA SER A 261 4.23 17.63 18.36
C SER A 261 3.31 17.96 19.52
N GLU A 262 3.46 17.24 20.64
CA GLU A 262 2.75 17.53 21.89
C GLU A 262 3.03 18.97 22.38
N GLU A 263 4.23 19.50 22.12
CA GLU A 263 4.65 20.86 22.51
C GLU A 263 3.79 21.95 21.86
N HIS A 264 3.36 21.74 20.61
CA HIS A 264 2.64 22.75 19.83
C HIS A 264 1.15 22.49 19.72
N GLN A 265 0.64 21.36 20.23
CA GLN A 265 -0.74 20.95 19.99
C GLN A 265 -1.77 21.95 20.53
N GLU A 266 -1.57 22.46 21.76
CA GLU A 266 -2.44 23.48 22.36
C GLU A 266 -2.34 24.82 21.62
N ASN A 267 -1.12 25.28 21.34
CA ASN A 267 -0.88 26.54 20.63
C ASN A 267 -1.43 26.51 19.20
N LEU A 268 -1.33 25.37 18.51
CA LEU A 268 -1.92 25.18 17.18
C LEU A 268 -3.45 25.14 17.24
N ALA A 269 -4.04 24.50 18.24
CA ALA A 269 -5.49 24.52 18.41
C ALA A 269 -6.00 25.95 18.64
N PHE A 270 -5.35 26.70 19.53
CA PHE A 270 -5.66 28.11 19.78
C PHE A 270 -5.45 28.97 18.52
N SER A 271 -4.32 28.79 17.82
CA SER A 271 -4.03 29.54 16.60
C SER A 271 -5.02 29.26 15.47
N ASN A 272 -5.44 28.00 15.30
CA ASN A 272 -6.47 27.63 14.33
C ASN A 272 -7.80 28.35 14.63
N ALA A 273 -8.24 28.33 15.89
CA ALA A 273 -9.45 29.06 16.31
C ALA A 273 -9.31 30.57 16.09
N MET A 274 -8.13 31.14 16.39
CA MET A 274 -7.83 32.56 16.18
C MET A 274 -7.87 32.93 14.68
N LYS A 275 -7.35 32.08 13.79
CA LYS A 275 -7.42 32.29 12.34
C LYS A 275 -8.85 32.33 11.83
N ASP A 276 -9.67 31.39 12.29
CA ASP A 276 -11.08 31.33 11.91
C ASP A 276 -11.83 32.58 12.42
N ALA A 277 -11.56 33.00 13.66
CA ALA A 277 -12.10 34.25 14.21
C ALA A 277 -11.68 35.50 13.42
N VAL A 278 -10.40 35.60 13.04
CA VAL A 278 -9.89 36.70 12.20
C VAL A 278 -10.56 36.71 10.82
N LEU A 279 -10.77 35.54 10.21
CA LEU A 279 -11.46 35.43 8.92
C LEU A 279 -12.93 35.83 9.03
N GLU A 280 -13.64 35.39 10.07
CA GLU A 280 -15.04 35.77 10.32
C GLU A 280 -15.18 37.29 10.51
N MET A 281 -14.29 37.90 11.31
CA MET A 281 -14.26 39.35 11.51
C MET A 281 -13.98 40.10 10.20
N LYS A 282 -13.04 39.61 9.37
CA LYS A 282 -12.78 40.20 8.05
C LYS A 282 -13.98 40.08 7.11
N LEU A 283 -14.65 38.92 7.09
CA LEU A 283 -15.84 38.70 6.28
C LEU A 283 -16.96 39.67 6.69
N TYR A 284 -17.18 39.83 7.99
CA TYR A 284 -18.12 40.81 8.53
C TYR A 284 -17.79 42.23 8.07
N GLU A 285 -16.54 42.69 8.20
CA GLU A 285 -16.14 44.04 7.76
C GLU A 285 -16.36 44.25 6.24
N THR A 286 -16.07 43.25 5.41
CA THR A 286 -16.35 43.35 3.95
C THR A 286 -17.83 43.34 3.62
N ALA A 287 -18.65 42.67 4.43
CA ALA A 287 -20.09 42.55 4.20
C ALA A 287 -20.89 43.72 4.78
N LYS A 288 -20.30 44.50 5.69
CA LYS A 288 -20.92 45.67 6.36
C LYS A 288 -21.46 46.70 5.38
N GLU A 289 -20.80 46.87 4.24
CA GLU A 289 -21.21 47.81 3.17
C GLU A 289 -21.97 47.13 2.02
N SER A 290 -22.20 45.82 2.10
CA SER A 290 -22.88 45.05 1.06
C SER A 290 -24.41 45.14 1.18
N THR A 291 -25.12 44.76 0.12
CA THR A 291 -26.60 44.75 0.09
C THR A 291 -27.23 43.77 1.09
N ASN A 292 -26.44 42.84 1.65
CA ASN A 292 -26.90 41.89 2.67
C ASN A 292 -25.87 41.79 3.82
N PRO A 293 -25.94 42.68 4.83
CA PRO A 293 -24.96 42.72 5.91
C PRO A 293 -25.00 41.43 6.74
N LEU A 294 -23.81 40.89 7.03
CA LEU A 294 -23.69 39.75 7.94
C LEU A 294 -23.89 40.18 9.40
N ALA A 295 -24.42 39.28 10.22
CA ALA A 295 -24.48 39.48 11.67
C ALA A 295 -23.07 39.56 12.25
N PHE A 296 -22.91 40.36 13.32
CA PHE A 296 -21.62 40.51 13.98
C PHE A 296 -21.17 39.18 14.62
N PRO A 297 -19.97 38.66 14.29
CA PRO A 297 -19.49 37.37 14.79
C PRO A 297 -18.98 37.54 16.23
N SER A 298 -19.91 37.46 17.18
CA SER A 298 -19.67 37.75 18.60
C SER A 298 -18.63 36.83 19.24
N ASP A 299 -18.65 35.54 18.89
CA ASP A 299 -17.72 34.56 19.44
C ASP A 299 -16.30 34.71 18.88
N ALA A 300 -16.17 35.08 17.59
CA ALA A 300 -14.89 35.45 17.00
C ALA A 300 -14.29 36.69 17.65
N ALA A 301 -15.12 37.72 17.91
CA ALA A 301 -14.69 38.93 18.59
C ALA A 301 -14.23 38.64 20.03
N ARG A 302 -14.95 37.79 20.77
CA ARG A 302 -14.55 37.34 22.12
C ARG A 302 -13.18 36.70 22.13
N LEU A 303 -12.91 35.80 21.19
CA LEU A 303 -11.62 35.13 21.09
C LEU A 303 -10.52 36.13 20.73
N LEU A 304 -10.78 37.01 19.76
CA LEU A 304 -9.79 37.97 19.26
C LEU A 304 -9.39 39.00 20.31
N TYR A 305 -10.32 39.41 21.17
CA TYR A 305 -10.14 40.47 22.15
C TYR A 305 -10.06 39.96 23.61
N GLN A 306 -9.87 38.66 23.80
CA GLN A 306 -9.91 38.03 25.12
C GLN A 306 -8.92 38.68 26.10
N GLU A 307 -7.68 38.92 25.68
CA GLU A 307 -6.64 39.50 26.54
C GLU A 307 -6.99 40.92 27.00
N GLU A 308 -7.59 41.75 26.15
CA GLU A 308 -8.03 43.09 26.54
C GLU A 308 -9.20 43.04 27.52
N PHE A 309 -10.16 42.14 27.30
CA PHE A 309 -11.25 41.93 28.26
C PHE A 309 -10.70 41.49 29.62
N GLU A 310 -9.78 40.52 29.65
CA GLU A 310 -9.12 40.07 30.87
C GLU A 310 -8.34 41.19 31.56
N GLY A 311 -7.61 42.01 30.80
CA GLY A 311 -6.91 43.19 31.29
C GLY A 311 -7.85 44.23 31.90
N LEU A 312 -8.98 44.52 31.26
CA LEU A 312 -10.01 45.42 31.79
C LEU A 312 -10.66 44.86 33.06
N HIS A 313 -11.01 43.57 33.09
CA HIS A 313 -11.53 42.91 34.29
C HIS A 313 -10.51 42.90 35.44
N TYR A 314 -9.24 42.67 35.15
CA TYR A 314 -8.16 42.73 36.15
C TYR A 314 -8.06 44.13 36.75
N ARG A 315 -8.04 45.17 35.91
CA ARG A 315 -8.03 46.56 36.35
C ARG A 315 -9.27 46.94 37.13
N LEU A 316 -10.44 46.43 36.73
CA LEU A 316 -11.68 46.58 37.47
C LEU A 316 -11.54 46.02 38.87
N LYS A 317 -11.07 44.77 39.03
CA LYS A 317 -10.85 44.12 40.33
C LYS A 317 -9.86 44.92 41.20
N GLN A 318 -8.76 45.39 40.63
CA GLN A 318 -7.72 46.14 41.34
C GLN A 318 -8.07 47.61 41.63
N ALA A 319 -9.13 48.16 41.04
CA ALA A 319 -9.52 49.55 41.28
C ALA A 319 -9.93 49.77 42.75
N ARG A 320 -9.12 50.55 43.49
CA ARG A 320 -9.36 50.92 44.90
C ARG A 320 -9.88 52.34 45.10
N THR A 321 -9.97 53.11 44.02
CA THR A 321 -10.38 54.52 44.06
C THR A 321 -11.32 54.83 42.89
N THR A 322 -12.16 55.84 43.07
CA THR A 322 -13.04 56.36 42.02
C THR A 322 -12.26 56.94 40.84
N VAL A 323 -11.04 57.43 41.06
CA VAL A 323 -10.17 57.95 39.99
C VAL A 323 -9.69 56.81 39.08
N ASN A 324 -9.37 55.65 39.65
CA ASN A 324 -8.99 54.48 38.86
C ASN A 324 -10.16 53.93 38.05
N LEU A 325 -11.37 53.97 38.63
CA LEU A 325 -12.59 53.64 37.88
C LEU A 325 -12.86 54.65 36.77
N ASP A 326 -12.67 55.96 37.01
CA ASP A 326 -12.88 56.98 35.97
C ASP A 326 -11.95 56.79 34.77
N LYS A 327 -10.70 56.38 35.01
CA LYS A 327 -9.76 56.00 33.94
C LYS A 327 -10.22 54.73 33.24
N LEU A 328 -10.63 53.71 34.00
CA LEU A 328 -11.13 52.47 33.44
C LEU A 328 -12.34 52.71 32.53
N VAL A 329 -13.32 53.52 32.95
CA VAL A 329 -14.49 53.84 32.11
C VAL A 329 -14.10 54.46 30.78
N LYS A 330 -13.10 55.36 30.75
CA LYS A 330 -12.60 55.92 29.49
C LYS A 330 -11.99 54.86 28.59
N ASP A 331 -11.25 53.94 29.16
CA ASP A 331 -10.62 52.86 28.40
C ASP A 331 -11.67 51.85 27.91
N ILE A 332 -12.71 51.59 28.71
CA ILE A 332 -13.88 50.79 28.30
C ILE A 332 -14.61 51.47 27.15
N ASP A 333 -14.86 52.77 27.25
CA ASP A 333 -15.58 53.52 26.21
C ASP A 333 -14.77 53.57 24.90
N ALA A 334 -13.45 53.76 24.97
CA ALA A 334 -12.58 53.70 23.79
C ALA A 334 -12.53 52.29 23.18
N PHE A 335 -12.53 51.25 24.02
CA PHE A 335 -12.52 49.87 23.57
C PHE A 335 -13.87 49.43 22.96
N ALA A 336 -14.97 49.97 23.47
CA ALA A 336 -16.32 49.72 22.97
C ALA A 336 -16.53 50.18 21.52
N GLU A 337 -15.72 51.12 21.00
CA GLU A 337 -15.79 51.59 19.61
C GLU A 337 -15.53 50.46 18.58
N ASN A 338 -14.86 49.37 19.00
CA ASN A 338 -14.59 48.22 18.13
C ASN A 338 -15.78 47.26 17.97
N PHE A 339 -16.87 47.47 18.71
CA PHE A 339 -18.00 46.54 18.79
C PHE A 339 -19.31 47.22 18.37
N PRO A 340 -20.30 46.46 17.89
CA PRO A 340 -21.64 47.01 17.70
C PRO A 340 -22.24 47.49 19.03
N PRO A 341 -23.15 48.48 18.99
CA PRO A 341 -23.88 48.90 20.18
C PRO A 341 -24.61 47.69 20.80
N GLY A 342 -24.61 47.62 22.13
CA GLY A 342 -25.30 46.56 22.86
C GLY A 342 -24.53 45.24 22.99
N PHE A 343 -23.27 45.18 22.55
CA PHE A 343 -22.44 43.98 22.72
C PHE A 343 -22.36 43.54 24.19
N GLN A 344 -22.75 42.30 24.44
CA GLN A 344 -23.05 41.80 25.79
C GLN A 344 -21.86 41.95 26.76
N ASP A 345 -20.64 41.63 26.32
CA ASP A 345 -19.50 41.59 27.23
C ASP A 345 -19.05 43.01 27.66
N ILE A 346 -19.23 44.01 26.78
CA ILE A 346 -19.01 45.42 27.12
C ILE A 346 -20.08 45.91 28.09
N ASN A 347 -21.33 45.51 27.87
CA ASN A 347 -22.44 45.83 28.76
C ASN A 347 -22.25 45.22 30.16
N ASP A 348 -21.82 43.96 30.23
CA ASP A 348 -21.50 43.29 31.48
C ASP A 348 -20.35 43.98 32.22
N LEU A 349 -19.30 44.39 31.50
CA LEU A 349 -18.18 45.14 32.07
C LEU A 349 -18.61 46.52 32.59
N ARG A 350 -19.48 47.22 31.86
CA ARG A 350 -20.07 48.51 32.27
C ARG A 350 -20.97 48.33 33.50
N PHE A 351 -21.77 47.28 33.55
CA PHE A 351 -22.61 46.94 34.70
C PHE A 351 -21.77 46.66 35.94
N GLN A 352 -20.74 45.82 35.83
CA GLN A 352 -19.82 45.54 36.95
C GLN A 352 -19.07 46.80 37.42
N THR A 353 -18.72 47.68 36.48
CA THR A 353 -18.11 48.99 36.79
C THR A 353 -19.09 49.89 37.54
N ALA A 354 -20.36 49.93 37.13
CA ALA A 354 -21.41 50.69 37.79
C ALA A 354 -21.66 50.17 39.22
N ASP A 355 -21.75 48.86 39.41
CA ASP A 355 -21.87 48.25 40.74
C ASP A 355 -20.71 48.65 41.65
N LYS A 356 -19.48 48.62 41.13
CA LYS A 356 -18.31 49.05 41.88
C LYS A 356 -18.33 50.54 42.25
N TYR A 357 -18.89 51.41 41.41
CA TYR A 357 -19.14 52.81 41.78
C TYR A 357 -20.16 52.93 42.91
N LEU A 358 -21.22 52.13 42.93
CA LEU A 358 -22.20 52.10 44.02
C LEU A 358 -21.56 51.67 45.34
N GLN A 359 -20.76 50.60 45.33
CA GLN A 359 -20.00 50.16 46.51
C GLN A 359 -19.08 51.28 47.05
N PHE A 360 -18.37 52.00 46.18
CA PHE A 360 -17.58 53.16 46.61
C PHE A 360 -18.43 54.31 47.14
N SER A 361 -19.61 54.54 46.56
CA SER A 361 -20.56 55.53 47.10
C SER A 361 -20.91 55.20 48.54
N ASP A 362 -21.27 53.97 48.85
CA ASP A 362 -21.64 53.56 50.20
C ASP A 362 -20.49 53.72 51.20
N ILE A 363 -19.27 53.34 50.80
CA ILE A 363 -18.06 53.57 51.60
C ILE A 363 -17.84 55.07 51.83
N LEU A 364 -18.07 55.92 50.83
CA LEU A 364 -17.92 57.37 50.94
C LEU A 364 -19.02 58.00 51.81
N LEU A 365 -20.26 57.49 51.77
CA LEU A 365 -21.35 57.90 52.65
C LEU A 365 -21.02 57.59 54.10
N ASN A 366 -20.55 56.37 54.39
CA ASN A 366 -20.12 55.95 55.73
C ASN A 366 -18.97 56.81 56.26
N LYS A 367 -18.09 57.30 55.38
CA LYS A 367 -17.00 58.24 55.71
C LYS A 367 -17.45 59.71 55.72
N ARG A 368 -18.76 60.00 55.70
CA ARG A 368 -19.36 61.35 55.69
C ARG A 368 -18.96 62.22 54.48
N LYS A 369 -18.49 61.62 53.38
CA LYS A 369 -18.11 62.31 52.13
C LYS A 369 -19.27 62.35 51.14
N SER A 370 -20.39 62.95 51.55
CA SER A 370 -21.67 62.93 50.81
C SER A 370 -21.58 63.45 49.37
N LYS A 371 -20.79 64.51 49.11
CA LYS A 371 -20.62 65.08 47.76
C LYS A 371 -19.93 64.11 46.81
N SER A 372 -18.90 63.40 47.27
CA SER A 372 -18.18 62.42 46.48
C SER A 372 -19.01 61.15 46.24
N ALA A 373 -19.77 60.72 47.25
CA ALA A 373 -20.70 59.61 47.14
C ALA A 373 -21.78 59.86 46.07
N ARG A 374 -22.46 61.03 46.12
CA ARG A 374 -23.46 61.40 45.10
C ARG A 374 -22.88 61.43 43.69
N ARG A 375 -21.63 61.88 43.53
CA ARG A 375 -20.94 61.86 42.23
C ARG A 375 -20.70 60.43 41.74
N ALA A 376 -20.31 59.51 42.63
CA ALA A 376 -20.15 58.10 42.29
C ALA A 376 -21.49 57.45 41.91
N MET A 377 -22.57 57.69 42.66
CA MET A 377 -23.91 57.21 42.29
C MET A 377 -24.37 57.75 40.93
N LYS A 378 -24.15 59.05 40.67
CA LYS A 378 -24.53 59.64 39.38
C LYS A 378 -23.82 58.93 38.22
N LYS A 379 -22.53 58.63 38.37
CA LYS A 379 -21.73 57.90 37.37
C LYS A 379 -22.21 56.46 37.18
N ALA A 380 -22.54 55.77 38.28
CA ALA A 380 -23.13 54.44 38.19
C ALA A 380 -24.44 54.46 37.39
N ASN A 381 -25.34 55.40 37.68
CA ASN A 381 -26.61 55.53 36.96
C ASN A 381 -26.42 55.93 35.49
N GLU A 382 -25.42 56.76 35.18
CA GLU A 382 -25.07 57.11 33.79
C GLU A 382 -24.61 55.87 33.00
N LEU A 383 -23.81 54.99 33.61
CA LEU A 383 -23.38 53.73 32.98
C LEU A 383 -24.56 52.77 32.77
N LEU A 384 -25.41 52.58 33.79
CA LEU A 384 -26.59 51.71 33.69
C LEU A 384 -27.55 52.18 32.59
N LYS A 385 -27.80 53.50 32.51
CA LYS A 385 -28.64 54.08 31.47
C LYS A 385 -28.07 53.85 30.06
N ARG A 386 -26.75 53.90 29.89
CA ARG A 386 -26.11 53.59 28.60
C ARG A 386 -26.32 52.13 28.21
N VAL A 387 -26.14 51.19 29.15
CA VAL A 387 -26.39 49.76 28.92
C VAL A 387 -27.84 49.52 28.48
N GLU A 388 -28.81 50.15 29.14
CA GLU A 388 -30.23 50.07 28.75
C GLU A 388 -30.48 50.64 27.35
N THR A 389 -29.92 51.80 27.03
CA THR A 389 -30.13 52.47 25.73
C THR A 389 -29.50 51.69 24.58
N GLU A 390 -28.34 51.06 24.82
CA GLU A 390 -27.63 50.30 23.80
C GLU A 390 -28.21 48.89 23.62
N ALA A 391 -28.78 48.28 24.67
CA ALA A 391 -29.51 47.00 24.58
C ALA A 391 -30.82 47.10 23.78
N GLU A 392 -31.40 48.30 23.66
CA GLU A 392 -32.57 48.57 22.80
C GLU A 392 -32.19 48.73 21.31
N GLN A 393 -30.90 48.87 20.99
CA GLN A 393 -30.39 49.16 19.65
C GLN A 393 -29.67 47.96 18.98
N SER A 394 -29.27 46.98 19.78
CA SER A 394 -28.78 45.65 19.37
C SER A 394 -29.92 44.74 18.93
#